data_AF-A0A450ZUB6-F1
#
_entry.id   AF-A0A450ZUB6-F1
#
_cell.length_a   1.000
_cell.length_b   1.000
_cell.length_c   1.000
_cell.angle_alpha   90.00
_cell.angle_beta   90.00
_cell.angle_gamma   90.00
#
_symmetry.space_group_name_H-M   'P 1'
#
loop_
_entity.id
_entity.type
_entity.pdbx_description
1 polymer ?
#
loop_
_entity_poly.entity_id
_entity_poly.type
_entity_poly.pdbx_seq_one_letter_code
_entity_poly.pdbx_strand_id
1 'polypeptide(L)'
;MLSYGKLPTRSGEEPEFKYVPLKELGLSGEEVKAKTRQELRALPRVAAALDEAEAQLSRYRAALEEVYGDKLRLRTHPVVALGFSRLVW
;
A
#
# COMPACT_ATOMS: atom_id res chain seq x y z
N MET A 1 -1.00 27.24 -5.87
CA MET A 1 -0.26 25.96 -5.93
C MET A 1 -1.30 24.87 -6.21
N LEU A 2 -1.49 24.52 -7.48
CA LEU A 2 -2.50 23.53 -7.89
C LEU A 2 -1.99 22.14 -7.50
N SER A 3 -2.49 21.59 -6.41
CA SER A 3 -2.33 20.17 -6.11
C SER A 3 -3.12 19.42 -7.17
N TYR A 4 -2.43 18.75 -8.11
CA TYR A 4 -3.06 17.77 -8.98
C TYR A 4 -3.57 16.64 -8.09
N GLY A 5 -4.83 16.74 -7.65
CA GLY A 5 -5.54 15.64 -7.03
C GLY A 5 -5.52 14.48 -8.00
N LYS A 6 -4.86 13.39 -7.60
CA LYS A 6 -4.83 12.13 -8.34
C LYS A 6 -6.29 11.77 -8.65
N LEU A 7 -6.66 11.78 -9.93
CA LEU A 7 -8.02 11.46 -10.33
C LEU A 7 -8.25 9.95 -10.14
N PRO A 8 -9.43 9.55 -9.66
CA PRO A 8 -9.74 8.13 -9.51
C PRO A 8 -9.67 7.40 -10.84
N THR A 9 -9.06 6.21 -10.80
CA THR A 9 -8.97 5.32 -11.97
C THR A 9 -10.37 4.89 -12.40
N ARG A 10 -10.53 4.53 -13.68
CA ARG A 10 -11.83 4.15 -14.29
C ARG A 10 -12.53 2.97 -13.60
N SER A 11 -11.83 2.22 -12.73
CA SER A 11 -12.35 1.09 -11.94
C SER A 11 -12.71 1.45 -10.49
N GLY A 12 -12.41 2.67 -10.00
CA GLY A 12 -12.64 3.06 -8.60
C GLY A 12 -11.73 2.34 -7.59
N GLU A 13 -10.70 1.65 -8.09
CA GLU A 13 -9.69 0.97 -7.27
C GLU A 13 -8.48 1.87 -7.12
N GLU A 14 -8.19 2.26 -5.88
CA GLU A 14 -6.99 3.01 -5.54
C GLU A 14 -6.25 2.27 -4.43
N PRO A 15 -5.29 1.41 -4.81
CA PRO A 15 -4.39 0.84 -3.84
C PRO A 15 -3.37 1.90 -3.39
N GLU A 16 -3.10 1.91 -2.09
CA GLU A 16 -1.93 2.60 -1.56
C GLU A 16 -0.82 1.58 -1.44
N PHE A 17 0.30 1.88 -2.08
CA PHE A 17 1.42 0.96 -2.19
C PHE A 17 2.58 1.46 -1.34
N LYS A 18 3.03 0.63 -0.40
CA LYS A 18 4.27 0.85 0.35
C LYS A 18 5.32 -0.16 -0.06
N TYR A 19 6.58 0.23 0.12
CA TYR A 19 7.72 -0.62 -0.14
C TYR A 19 8.58 -0.71 1.12
N VAL A 20 8.92 -1.95 1.51
CA VAL A 20 9.86 -2.23 2.59
C VAL A 20 11.05 -2.98 1.99
N PRO A 21 12.27 -2.42 2.02
CA PRO A 21 13.45 -3.13 1.55
C PRO A 21 13.82 -4.25 2.53
N LEU A 22 14.30 -5.38 2.02
CA LEU A 22 14.64 -6.56 2.84
C LEU A 22 15.67 -6.26 3.95
N LYS A 23 16.56 -5.29 3.72
CA LYS A 23 17.52 -4.82 4.73
C LYS A 23 16.85 -4.34 6.03
N GLU A 24 15.66 -3.76 5.95
CA GLU A 24 14.90 -3.30 7.11
C GLU A 24 14.20 -4.45 7.84
N LEU A 25 14.03 -5.59 7.16
CA LEU A 25 13.47 -6.81 7.75
C LEU A 25 14.56 -7.71 8.34
N GLY A 26 15.82 -7.52 7.94
CA GLY A 26 16.92 -8.41 8.31
C GLY A 26 16.76 -9.83 7.73
N LEU A 27 16.01 -9.99 6.63
CA LEU A 27 15.70 -11.27 6.01
C LEU A 27 16.20 -11.34 4.56
N SER A 28 16.53 -12.52 4.07
CA SER A 28 16.79 -12.78 2.66
C SER A 28 15.49 -12.87 1.85
N GLY A 29 15.63 -12.86 0.52
CA GLY A 29 14.49 -13.05 -0.38
C GLY A 29 13.89 -14.44 -0.28
N GLU A 30 14.71 -15.48 -0.07
CA GLU A 30 14.26 -16.86 0.17
C GLU A 30 13.49 -16.97 1.48
N GLU A 31 13.99 -16.37 2.56
CA GLU A 31 13.34 -16.38 3.88
C GLU A 31 11.97 -15.71 3.84
N VAL A 32 11.84 -14.59 3.12
CA VAL A 32 10.54 -13.92 2.91
C VAL A 32 9.59 -14.80 2.09
N LYS A 33 10.07 -15.46 1.03
CA LYS A 33 9.24 -16.35 0.18
C LYS A 33 8.76 -17.60 0.91
N ALA A 34 9.52 -18.10 1.87
CA ALA A 34 9.16 -19.27 2.66
C ALA A 34 8.10 -19.00 3.74
N LYS A 35 7.86 -17.73 4.09
CA LYS A 35 6.87 -17.33 5.09
C LYS A 35 5.47 -17.26 4.51
N THR A 36 4.49 -17.59 5.33
CA THR A 36 3.08 -17.36 5.03
C THR A 36 2.75 -15.87 5.07
N ARG A 37 1.65 -15.48 4.43
CA ARG A 37 1.15 -14.09 4.46
C ARG A 37 0.87 -13.59 5.88
N GLN A 38 0.42 -14.47 6.78
CA GLN A 38 0.14 -14.10 8.17
C GLN A 38 1.42 -13.80 8.93
N GLU A 39 2.46 -14.63 8.76
CA GLU A 39 3.78 -14.39 9.35
C GLU A 39 4.41 -13.10 8.83
N LEU A 40 4.32 -12.84 7.52
CA LEU A 40 4.82 -11.61 6.92
C LEU A 40 4.08 -10.36 7.45
N ARG A 41 2.76 -10.44 7.61
CA ARG A 41 1.95 -9.35 8.20
C ARG A 41 2.30 -9.10 9.66
N ALA A 42 2.71 -10.12 10.40
CA ALA A 42 3.08 -9.98 11.81
C ALA A 42 4.48 -9.36 12.02
N LEU A 43 5.29 -9.20 10.96
CA LEU A 43 6.57 -8.50 11.07
C LEU A 43 6.33 -7.03 11.42
N PRO A 44 6.95 -6.48 12.49
CA PRO A 44 6.65 -5.13 12.98
C PRO A 44 6.76 -4.05 11.91
N ARG A 45 7.79 -4.12 11.05
CA ARG A 45 7.98 -3.14 9.98
C ARG A 45 6.91 -3.25 8.89
N VAL A 46 6.41 -4.44 8.60
CA VAL A 46 5.36 -4.68 7.62
C VAL A 46 4.01 -4.24 8.16
N ALA A 47 3.70 -4.53 9.43
CA ALA A 47 2.52 -4.05 10.11
C ALA A 47 2.46 -2.52 10.10
N ALA A 48 3.54 -1.85 10.49
CA ALA A 48 3.61 -0.38 10.46
C ALA A 48 3.39 0.19 9.04
N ALA A 49 3.94 -0.44 8.00
CA ALA A 49 3.73 -0.02 6.62
C ALA A 49 2.27 -0.21 6.16
N LEU A 50 1.60 -1.27 6.62
CA LEU A 50 0.17 -1.48 6.38
C LEU A 50 -0.67 -0.40 7.07
N ASP A 51 -0.39 -0.10 8.34
CA ASP A 51 -1.08 0.93 9.10
C ASP A 51 -0.93 2.32 8.44
N GLU A 52 0.27 2.65 7.97
CA GLU A 52 0.52 3.89 7.22
C GLU A 52 -0.28 3.95 5.91
N ALA A 53 -0.36 2.83 5.19
CA ALA A 53 -1.12 2.74 3.95
C ALA A 53 -2.63 2.89 4.20
N GLU A 54 -3.15 2.23 5.24
CA GLU A 54 -4.56 2.32 5.65
C GLU A 54 -4.93 3.74 6.07
N ALA A 55 -4.09 4.39 6.88
CA ALA A 55 -4.31 5.77 7.29
C ALA A 55 -4.35 6.73 6.10
N GLN A 56 -3.47 6.53 5.10
CA GLN A 56 -3.46 7.34 3.89
C GLN A 56 -4.69 7.10 3.02
N LEU A 57 -5.10 5.84 2.85
CA LEU A 57 -6.31 5.48 2.13
C LEU A 57 -7.57 6.04 2.77
N SER A 58 -7.65 6.03 4.11
CA SER A 58 -8.77 6.61 4.85
C SER A 58 -8.89 8.11 4.61
N ARG A 59 -7.78 8.86 4.68
CA ARG A 59 -7.75 10.29 4.37
C ARG A 59 -8.17 10.57 2.92
N TYR A 60 -7.67 9.77 1.99
CA TYR A 60 -7.97 9.93 0.58
C TYR A 60 -9.44 9.65 0.26
N ARG A 61 -9.99 8.56 0.82
CA ARG A 61 -11.42 8.23 0.73
C ARG A 61 -12.28 9.39 1.23
N ALA A 62 -12.00 9.91 2.43
CA ALA A 62 -12.76 11.01 3.00
C ALA A 62 -12.74 12.26 2.10
N ALA A 63 -11.58 12.61 1.54
CA ALA A 63 -11.46 13.74 0.62
C ALA A 63 -12.26 13.53 -0.68
N LEU A 64 -12.28 12.31 -1.23
CA LEU A 64 -13.09 12.01 -2.42
C LEU A 64 -14.59 11.97 -2.12
N GLU A 65 -14.99 11.42 -0.97
CA GLU A 65 -16.39 11.39 -0.53
C GLU A 65 -16.91 12.82 -0.30
N GLU A 66 -16.08 13.73 0.22
CA GLU A 66 -16.44 15.16 0.36
C GLU A 66 -16.71 15.83 -1.00
N VAL A 67 -15.91 15.54 -2.02
CA VAL A 67 -16.01 16.20 -3.34
C VAL A 67 -17.09 15.57 -4.22
N TYR A 68 -17.20 14.24 -4.20
CA TYR A 68 -18.01 13.49 -5.16
C TYR A 68 -19.24 12.82 -4.54
N GLY A 69 -19.35 12.80 -3.20
CA GLY A 69 -20.39 12.07 -2.47
C GLY A 69 -20.37 10.57 -2.80
N ASP A 70 -21.54 9.93 -2.71
CA ASP A 70 -21.70 8.49 -2.94
C ASP A 70 -21.62 8.06 -4.42
N LYS A 71 -21.28 8.99 -5.33
CA LYS A 71 -21.20 8.71 -6.78
C LYS A 71 -20.04 7.76 -7.12
N LEU A 72 -19.01 7.71 -6.26
CA LEU A 72 -17.84 6.85 -6.45
C LEU A 72 -17.95 5.59 -5.58
N ARG A 73 -17.89 4.42 -6.21
CA ARG A 73 -17.74 3.13 -5.50
C ARG A 73 -16.28 2.89 -5.15
N LEU A 74 -15.76 3.64 -4.18
CA LEU A 74 -14.34 3.60 -3.82
C LEU A 74 -13.99 2.30 -3.11
N ARG A 75 -13.03 1.56 -3.67
CA ARG A 75 -12.38 0.42 -3.01
C ARG A 75 -10.91 0.74 -2.78
N THR A 76 -10.54 0.75 -1.50
CA THR A 76 -9.21 1.08 -1.02
C THR A 76 -8.53 -0.19 -0.51
N HIS A 77 -7.33 -0.48 -1.00
CA HIS A 77 -6.59 -1.68 -0.61
C HIS A 77 -5.14 -1.32 -0.26
N PRO A 78 -4.70 -1.52 1.00
CA PRO A 78 -3.31 -1.34 1.36
C PRO A 78 -2.48 -2.51 0.81
N VAL A 79 -1.36 -2.20 0.15
CA VAL A 79 -0.44 -3.19 -0.39
C VAL A 79 0.98 -2.84 0.04
N VAL A 80 1.72 -3.82 0.55
CA VAL A 80 3.14 -3.66 0.91
C VAL A 80 3.97 -4.65 0.10
N ALA A 81 4.91 -4.13 -0.69
CA ALA A 81 5.92 -4.95 -1.35
C ALA A 81 7.17 -5.09 -0.47
N LEU A 82 7.70 -6.33 -0.42
CA LEU A 82 8.85 -6.69 0.41
C LEU A 82 10.03 -7.03 -0.49
N GLY A 83 10.94 -6.07 -0.63
CA GLY A 83 12.10 -6.21 -1.51
C GLY A 83 11.77 -6.30 -3.01
N PHE A 84 12.82 -6.22 -3.81
CA PHE A 84 12.79 -6.54 -5.23
C PHE A 84 14.09 -7.26 -5.60
N SER A 85 13.99 -8.22 -6.51
CA SER A 85 15.16 -8.78 -7.18
C SER A 85 15.48 -7.91 -8.39
N ARG A 86 16.68 -7.30 -8.42
CA ARG A 86 17.16 -6.60 -9.62
C ARG A 86 17.62 -7.64 -10.63
N LEU A 87 16.98 -7.71 -11.78
CA LEU A 87 17.25 -8.72 -12.81
C LEU A 87 18.13 -8.18 -13.96
N VAL A 88 18.02 -6.89 -14.29
CA VAL A 88 18.82 -6.19 -15.31
C VAL A 88 18.95 -4.71 -14.90
N TRP A 89 19.97 -4.00 -15.41
CA TRP A 89 20.25 -2.59 -15.08
C TRP A 89 19.55 -1.60 -16.00
#